data_AF-A0A7V9L1B0-F1
#
_entry.id   AF-A0A7V9L1B0-F1
#
_cell.length_a   1.000
_cell.length_b   1.000
_cell.length_c   1.000
_cell.angle_alpha   90.00
_cell.angle_beta   90.00
_cell.angle_gamma   90.00
#
_symmetry.space_group_name_H-M   'P 1'
#
loop_
_entity.id
_entity.type
_entity.pdbx_description
1 polymer ?
#
loop_
_entity_poly.entity_id
_entity_poly.type
_entity_poly.pdbx_seq_one_letter_code
_entity_poly.pdbx_strand_id
1 'polypeptide(L)'
;MPRYEYSEGTANKFWEIELTGTKYACKWGRLGGSTSMSSKDCGDAAAAKKAYDKLIAEKVKKGYALVGGKAAGKGKPMATPAKASAPAAMRNAELEKAILANPDDPDPYLVYADWLQANGDARGELVVLQHAGKTKEANALLKKHGELFIGPFANKQPETFELEWFCGFIKSATIGWPMFTYDLEGEDGDEDDWGEICKKALTEFLKLPSAQFLQDLHLGCVPGEEEMNTSPFAAAINTVKPACLRVLTFDKTGDWDISSTEASLPDSKAIKGVHTLIIRGGNVSLGKLDLPELREFRVESGQLGAHNLKALATAKWPKIEKLEIWCGDPNYGATGGVKELAALFAGTGVPKLVHLGILNCPFADAAVEALIKSKLLRQLRTLDLRMGNLSDRGIDSMVAATDAFSHLDYLDVDDNALTEASKPKLEGLAKKTNWGTGDRARQSPARAVPRADDQNQRWNRYVSVGE
;
A
#
# COMPACT_ATOMS: atom_id res chain seq x y z
N MET A 1 6.51 -10.36 -36.45
CA MET A 1 6.19 -10.55 -37.88
C MET A 1 7.27 -9.91 -38.74
N PRO A 2 8.13 -10.67 -39.44
CA PRO A 2 9.03 -10.08 -40.42
C PRO A 2 8.26 -9.47 -41.59
N ARG A 3 8.60 -8.24 -41.95
CA ARG A 3 8.07 -7.52 -43.10
C ARG A 3 9.10 -7.47 -44.20
N TYR A 4 8.69 -7.85 -45.41
CA TYR A 4 9.52 -7.74 -46.59
C TYR A 4 8.90 -6.75 -47.57
N GLU A 5 9.73 -5.91 -48.17
CA GLU A 5 9.31 -4.92 -49.15
C GLU A 5 10.00 -5.17 -50.49
N TYR A 6 9.31 -4.87 -51.58
CA TYR A 6 9.82 -4.97 -52.94
C TYR A 6 9.50 -3.68 -53.68
N SER A 7 10.55 -3.08 -54.24
CA SER A 7 10.49 -1.82 -54.98
C SER A 7 11.27 -1.97 -56.29
N GLU A 8 10.55 -2.03 -57.41
CA GLU A 8 11.14 -2.03 -58.76
C GLU A 8 10.22 -1.25 -59.71
N GLY A 9 10.76 -0.23 -60.39
CA GLY A 9 9.97 0.67 -61.23
C GLY A 9 8.84 1.37 -60.47
N THR A 10 7.59 1.20 -60.92
CA THR A 10 6.39 1.76 -60.27
C THR A 10 5.75 0.82 -59.24
N ALA A 11 6.31 -0.39 -59.05
CA ALA A 11 5.79 -1.40 -58.14
C ALA A 11 6.42 -1.26 -56.74
N ASN A 12 5.62 -0.82 -55.77
CA ASN A 12 5.98 -0.69 -54.35
C ASN A 12 5.06 -1.58 -53.52
N LYS A 13 5.55 -2.75 -53.09
CA LYS A 13 4.73 -3.78 -52.42
C LYS A 13 5.35 -4.20 -51.09
N PHE A 14 4.50 -4.59 -50.15
CA PHE A 14 4.93 -5.25 -48.92
C PHE A 14 4.32 -6.65 -48.80
N TRP A 15 5.02 -7.53 -48.12
CA TRP A 15 4.60 -8.87 -47.76
C TRP A 15 5.11 -9.19 -46.35
N GLU A 16 4.20 -9.52 -45.47
CA GLU A 16 4.44 -9.89 -44.08
C GLU A 16 4.00 -11.35 -43.91
N ILE A 17 4.74 -12.10 -43.10
CA ILE A 17 4.38 -13.46 -42.74
C ILE A 17 4.51 -13.64 -41.23
N GLU A 18 3.58 -14.39 -40.65
CA GLU A 18 3.54 -14.76 -39.25
C GLU A 18 3.39 -16.27 -39.13
N LEU A 19 4.08 -16.87 -38.17
CA LEU A 19 3.94 -18.27 -37.80
C LEU A 19 3.39 -18.35 -36.37
N THR A 20 2.25 -19.00 -36.18
CA THR A 20 1.59 -19.18 -34.89
C THR A 20 1.18 -20.64 -34.71
N GLY A 21 1.91 -21.39 -33.88
CA GLY A 21 1.63 -22.80 -33.61
C GLY A 21 1.67 -23.65 -34.89
N THR A 22 0.52 -24.22 -35.26
CA THR A 22 0.34 -25.04 -36.47
C THR A 22 -0.02 -24.24 -37.71
N LYS A 23 -0.13 -22.90 -37.61
CA LYS A 23 -0.63 -22.03 -38.69
C LYS A 23 0.42 -21.02 -39.13
N TYR A 24 0.38 -20.61 -40.38
CA TYR A 24 1.01 -19.36 -40.81
C TYR A 24 -0.03 -18.41 -41.43
N ALA A 25 0.19 -17.11 -41.28
CA ALA A 25 -0.61 -16.06 -41.90
C ALA A 25 0.28 -15.16 -42.76
N CYS A 26 -0.19 -14.79 -43.93
CA CYS A 26 0.47 -13.89 -44.86
C CYS A 26 -0.38 -12.64 -45.03
N LYS A 27 0.23 -11.46 -45.02
CA LYS A 27 -0.41 -10.18 -45.29
C LYS A 27 0.36 -9.47 -46.39
N TRP A 28 -0.31 -8.92 -47.40
CA TRP A 28 0.36 -8.26 -48.52
C TRP A 28 -0.47 -7.17 -49.15
N GLY A 29 0.21 -6.19 -49.76
CA GLY A 29 -0.45 -5.08 -50.42
C GLY A 29 0.54 -4.14 -51.09
N ARG A 30 0.01 -3.07 -51.68
CA ARG A 30 0.82 -1.93 -52.14
C ARG A 30 1.19 -1.07 -50.93
N LEU A 31 2.41 -0.52 -50.90
CA LEU A 31 2.79 0.44 -49.85
C LEU A 31 1.83 1.65 -49.89
N GLY A 32 1.15 1.91 -48.76
CA GLY A 32 0.14 2.98 -48.62
C GLY A 32 -1.26 2.67 -49.18
N GLY A 33 -1.54 1.42 -49.57
CA GLY A 33 -2.84 1.02 -50.15
C GLY A 33 -3.57 -0.09 -49.38
N SER A 34 -4.63 -0.61 -50.00
CA SER A 34 -5.44 -1.71 -49.45
C SER A 34 -4.63 -2.98 -49.25
N THR A 35 -4.94 -3.71 -48.17
CA THR A 35 -4.20 -4.91 -47.76
C THR A 35 -5.05 -6.17 -47.91
N SER A 36 -4.45 -7.26 -48.39
CA SER A 36 -5.02 -8.61 -48.41
C SER A 36 -4.32 -9.50 -47.38
N MET A 37 -5.04 -10.48 -46.84
CA MET A 37 -4.50 -11.44 -45.86
C MET A 37 -5.00 -12.85 -46.16
N SER A 38 -4.18 -13.86 -45.87
CA SER A 38 -4.58 -15.27 -45.82
C SER A 38 -3.94 -15.98 -44.65
N SER A 39 -4.59 -17.02 -44.15
CA SER A 39 -4.07 -17.90 -43.10
C SER A 39 -4.20 -19.36 -43.51
N LYS A 40 -3.22 -20.20 -43.17
CA LYS A 40 -3.25 -21.63 -43.44
C LYS A 40 -2.82 -22.42 -42.23
N ASP A 41 -3.64 -23.40 -41.84
CA ASP A 41 -3.30 -24.42 -40.87
C ASP A 41 -2.58 -25.58 -41.56
N CYS A 42 -1.49 -26.03 -40.94
CA CYS A 42 -0.65 -27.12 -41.42
C CYS A 42 -0.77 -28.36 -40.53
N GLY A 43 -1.64 -28.35 -39.50
CA GLY A 43 -1.92 -29.48 -38.62
C GLY A 43 -0.84 -29.75 -37.57
N ASP A 44 0.43 -29.51 -37.90
CA ASP A 44 1.56 -29.64 -36.99
C ASP A 44 2.54 -28.46 -37.09
N ALA A 45 3.24 -28.17 -35.99
CA ALA A 45 4.13 -27.03 -35.88
C ALA A 45 5.38 -27.15 -36.77
N ALA A 46 5.86 -28.38 -37.04
CA ALA A 46 7.03 -28.60 -37.88
C ALA A 46 6.72 -28.34 -39.37
N ALA A 47 5.55 -28.77 -39.84
CA ALA A 47 5.05 -28.50 -41.18
C ALA A 47 4.74 -27.00 -41.36
N ALA A 48 4.16 -26.35 -40.35
CA ALA A 48 3.93 -24.90 -40.37
C ALA A 48 5.24 -24.11 -40.51
N LYS A 49 6.27 -24.48 -39.74
CA LYS A 49 7.61 -23.89 -39.85
C LYS A 49 8.26 -24.15 -41.21
N LYS A 50 8.19 -25.39 -41.73
CA LYS A 50 8.73 -25.74 -43.05
C LYS A 50 8.06 -24.94 -44.17
N ALA A 51 6.74 -24.74 -44.09
CA ALA A 51 5.99 -23.93 -45.05
C ALA A 51 6.34 -22.44 -44.94
N TYR A 52 6.46 -21.92 -43.71
CA TYR A 52 6.87 -20.55 -43.42
C TYR A 52 8.25 -20.22 -43.99
N ASP A 53 9.26 -21.06 -43.69
CA ASP A 53 10.63 -20.86 -44.16
C ASP A 53 10.71 -20.95 -45.70
N LYS A 54 9.93 -21.85 -46.32
CA LYS A 54 9.83 -21.96 -47.78
C LYS A 54 9.26 -20.68 -48.41
N LEU A 55 8.20 -20.12 -47.86
CA LEU A 55 7.58 -18.89 -48.37
C LEU A 55 8.53 -17.69 -48.29
N ILE A 56 9.29 -17.57 -47.20
CA ILE A 56 10.34 -16.55 -47.08
C ILE A 56 11.39 -16.72 -48.17
N ALA A 57 11.93 -17.93 -48.34
CA ALA A 57 12.94 -18.20 -49.36
C ALA A 57 12.43 -17.88 -50.79
N GLU A 58 11.18 -18.22 -51.09
CA GLU A 58 10.54 -17.88 -52.35
C GLU A 58 10.37 -16.36 -52.56
N LYS A 59 10.06 -15.61 -51.50
CA LYS A 59 9.88 -14.15 -51.57
C LYS A 59 11.21 -13.41 -51.69
N VAL A 60 12.22 -13.82 -50.93
CA VAL A 60 13.59 -13.28 -51.03
C VAL A 60 14.17 -13.55 -52.42
N LYS A 61 13.97 -14.76 -52.98
CA LYS A 61 14.38 -15.07 -54.36
C LYS A 61 13.68 -14.19 -55.41
N LYS A 62 12.48 -13.68 -55.11
CA LYS A 62 11.72 -12.75 -55.97
C LYS A 62 12.08 -11.27 -55.74
N GLY A 63 13.15 -10.99 -54.99
CA GLY A 63 13.65 -9.62 -54.78
C GLY A 63 13.04 -8.88 -53.58
N TYR A 64 12.23 -9.53 -52.75
CA TYR A 64 11.70 -8.90 -51.52
C TYR A 64 12.81 -8.81 -50.46
N ALA A 65 13.10 -7.60 -49.98
CA ALA A 65 14.09 -7.33 -48.96
C ALA A 65 13.43 -7.18 -47.57
N LEU A 66 14.07 -7.72 -46.53
CA LEU A 66 13.56 -7.63 -45.16
C LEU A 66 13.73 -6.19 -44.61
N VAL A 67 12.64 -5.58 -44.18
CA VAL A 67 12.60 -4.22 -43.61
C VAL A 67 12.06 -4.31 -42.18
N GLY A 68 12.96 -4.22 -41.20
CA GLY A 68 12.61 -4.21 -39.77
C GLY A 68 12.26 -5.58 -39.19
N GLY A 69 13.26 -6.23 -38.57
CA GLY A 69 13.12 -7.46 -37.78
C GLY A 69 14.37 -8.34 -37.88
N LYS A 70 15.11 -8.52 -36.79
CA LYS A 70 16.34 -9.35 -36.77
C LYS A 70 16.03 -10.81 -37.14
N ALA A 71 16.80 -11.38 -38.07
CA ALA A 71 16.84 -12.82 -38.31
C ALA A 71 17.43 -13.54 -37.09
N ALA A 72 16.76 -14.59 -36.61
CA ALA A 72 17.10 -15.30 -35.38
C ALA A 72 18.36 -16.18 -35.53
N GLY A 73 19.38 -15.93 -34.69
CA GLY A 73 20.42 -16.89 -34.35
C GLY A 73 19.96 -17.81 -33.21
N LYS A 74 20.44 -19.06 -33.23
CA LYS A 74 20.04 -20.20 -32.40
C LYS A 74 20.20 -19.95 -30.88
N GLY A 75 19.20 -20.35 -30.08
CA GLY A 75 19.23 -20.43 -28.62
C GLY A 75 17.95 -21.08 -28.06
N LYS A 76 18.09 -21.90 -27.01
CA LYS A 76 17.13 -22.84 -26.37
C LYS A 76 15.81 -22.20 -25.85
N PRO A 77 14.78 -23.02 -25.52
CA PRO A 77 13.38 -22.62 -25.53
C PRO A 77 13.02 -21.73 -24.33
N MET A 78 12.31 -20.64 -24.59
CA MET A 78 11.81 -19.76 -23.55
C MET A 78 10.32 -19.50 -23.78
N ALA A 79 9.58 -19.81 -22.72
CA ALA A 79 8.31 -19.26 -22.26
C ALA A 79 7.32 -18.71 -23.30
N THR A 80 6.09 -19.21 -23.19
CA THR A 80 4.83 -18.63 -23.67
C THR A 80 4.86 -17.10 -23.64
N PRO A 81 4.71 -16.39 -24.78
CA PRO A 81 4.69 -14.94 -24.75
C PRO A 81 3.34 -14.44 -24.22
N ALA A 82 3.43 -13.61 -23.20
CA ALA A 82 2.35 -12.82 -22.64
C ALA A 82 1.55 -12.05 -23.71
N LYS A 83 0.25 -11.92 -23.46
CA LYS A 83 -0.70 -11.10 -24.22
C LYS A 83 -0.13 -9.71 -24.51
N ALA A 84 -0.45 -9.22 -25.70
CA ALA A 84 -0.14 -7.87 -26.16
C ALA A 84 -0.62 -6.81 -25.14
N SER A 85 0.28 -5.92 -24.73
CA SER A 85 -0.01 -4.79 -23.86
C SER A 85 -0.98 -3.80 -24.51
N ALA A 86 -1.92 -3.27 -23.74
CA ALA A 86 -2.87 -2.23 -24.12
C ALA A 86 -2.20 -1.00 -24.77
N PRO A 87 -2.92 -0.23 -25.62
CA PRO A 87 -2.42 1.03 -26.19
C PRO A 87 -1.96 1.98 -25.07
N ALA A 88 -0.84 2.67 -25.28
CA ALA A 88 -0.37 3.68 -24.34
C ALA A 88 -1.44 4.78 -24.17
N ALA A 89 -1.79 5.08 -22.92
CA ALA A 89 -2.83 6.06 -22.60
C ALA A 89 -2.43 7.48 -23.04
N MET A 90 -3.40 8.22 -23.57
CA MET A 90 -3.22 9.61 -23.99
C MET A 90 -3.13 10.51 -22.76
N ARG A 91 -2.23 11.51 -22.77
CA ARG A 91 -1.97 12.39 -21.63
C ARG A 91 -1.87 13.86 -22.02
N ASN A 92 -2.36 14.74 -21.15
CA ASN A 92 -2.22 16.20 -21.28
C ASN A 92 -1.74 16.81 -19.96
N ALA A 93 -0.46 17.18 -19.89
CA ALA A 93 0.16 17.64 -18.65
C ALA A 93 -0.45 18.94 -18.08
N GLU A 94 -0.97 19.84 -18.93
CA GLU A 94 -1.57 21.09 -18.46
C GLU A 94 -2.93 20.83 -17.79
N LEU A 95 -3.76 19.99 -18.40
CA LEU A 95 -5.07 19.60 -17.84
C LEU A 95 -4.90 18.74 -16.59
N GLU A 96 -3.95 17.81 -16.61
CA GLU A 96 -3.59 17.01 -15.43
C GLU A 96 -3.10 17.90 -14.28
N LYS A 97 -2.34 18.97 -14.57
CA LYS A 97 -1.90 19.92 -13.54
C LYS A 97 -3.07 20.68 -12.90
N ALA A 98 -4.11 21.00 -13.66
CA ALA A 98 -5.32 21.62 -13.13
C ALA A 98 -6.03 20.68 -12.15
N ILE A 99 -6.12 19.39 -12.48
CA ILE A 99 -6.65 18.36 -11.56
C ILE A 99 -5.78 18.23 -10.31
N LEU A 100 -4.45 18.17 -10.45
CA LEU A 100 -3.52 18.06 -9.31
C LEU A 100 -3.63 19.21 -8.32
N ALA A 101 -4.05 20.40 -8.76
CA ALA A 101 -4.23 21.55 -7.88
C ALA A 101 -5.40 21.38 -6.91
N ASN A 102 -6.46 20.68 -7.33
CA ASN A 102 -7.61 20.35 -6.50
C ASN A 102 -8.28 19.04 -7.00
N PRO A 103 -7.81 17.86 -6.55
CA PRO A 103 -8.30 16.57 -7.07
C PRO A 103 -9.74 16.22 -6.64
N ASP A 104 -10.35 17.02 -5.76
CA ASP A 104 -11.75 16.86 -5.36
C ASP A 104 -12.71 17.76 -6.16
N ASP A 105 -12.19 18.64 -7.03
CA ASP A 105 -12.99 19.46 -7.92
C ASP A 105 -13.31 18.70 -9.21
N PRO A 106 -14.58 18.47 -9.57
CA PRO A 106 -14.94 17.76 -10.79
C PRO A 106 -14.70 18.57 -12.07
N ASP A 107 -14.65 19.90 -12.02
CA ASP A 107 -14.64 20.73 -13.23
C ASP A 107 -13.39 20.51 -14.10
N PRO A 108 -12.15 20.46 -13.56
CA PRO A 108 -10.95 20.14 -14.34
C PRO A 108 -11.00 18.75 -15.00
N TYR A 109 -11.71 17.80 -14.40
CA TYR A 109 -11.85 16.45 -14.96
C TYR A 109 -12.74 16.45 -16.20
N LEU A 110 -13.80 17.25 -16.23
CA LEU A 110 -14.68 17.37 -17.40
C LEU A 110 -13.95 17.99 -18.59
N VAL A 111 -13.15 19.03 -18.36
CA VAL A 111 -12.30 19.62 -19.40
C VAL A 111 -11.29 18.58 -19.92
N TYR A 112 -10.74 17.76 -19.03
CA TYR A 112 -9.85 16.69 -19.44
C TYR A 112 -10.58 15.57 -20.20
N ALA A 113 -11.83 15.28 -19.83
CA ALA A 113 -12.68 14.30 -20.49
C ALA A 113 -12.96 14.66 -21.95
N ASP A 114 -13.29 15.91 -22.23
CA ASP A 114 -13.50 16.40 -23.60
C ASP A 114 -12.26 16.16 -24.47
N TRP A 115 -11.07 16.47 -23.92
CA TRP A 115 -9.80 16.22 -24.60
C TRP A 115 -9.56 14.71 -24.82
N LEU A 116 -9.81 13.88 -23.80
CA LEU A 116 -9.66 12.42 -23.88
C LEU A 116 -10.59 11.83 -24.96
N GLN A 117 -11.85 12.25 -25.01
CA GLN A 117 -12.82 11.80 -26.02
C GLN A 117 -12.40 12.20 -27.44
N ALA A 118 -11.94 13.45 -27.62
CA ALA A 118 -11.44 13.92 -28.91
C ALA A 118 -10.23 13.10 -29.42
N ASN A 119 -9.49 12.47 -28.50
CA ASN A 119 -8.35 11.62 -28.80
C ASN A 119 -8.69 10.11 -28.76
N GLY A 120 -9.97 9.75 -28.64
CA GLY A 120 -10.44 8.36 -28.69
C GLY A 120 -10.16 7.53 -27.43
N ASP A 121 -9.87 8.17 -26.29
CA ASP A 121 -9.68 7.49 -25.02
C ASP A 121 -11.02 7.26 -24.31
N ALA A 122 -11.34 5.99 -24.01
CA ALA A 122 -12.58 5.58 -23.35
C ALA A 122 -12.74 6.18 -21.94
N ARG A 123 -11.66 6.67 -21.32
CA ARG A 123 -11.73 7.35 -20.02
C ARG A 123 -12.54 8.63 -20.08
N GLY A 124 -12.50 9.37 -21.19
CA GLY A 124 -13.29 10.59 -21.32
C GLY A 124 -14.79 10.32 -21.23
N GLU A 125 -15.27 9.26 -21.91
CA GLU A 125 -16.65 8.79 -21.76
C GLU A 125 -16.96 8.36 -20.32
N LEU A 126 -16.03 7.65 -19.65
CA LEU A 126 -16.19 7.25 -18.25
C LEU A 126 -16.39 8.46 -17.33
N VAL A 127 -15.60 9.52 -17.49
CA VAL A 127 -15.73 10.75 -16.70
C VAL A 127 -17.13 11.33 -16.84
N VAL A 128 -17.60 11.50 -18.08
CA VAL A 128 -18.92 12.09 -18.37
C VAL A 128 -20.05 11.22 -17.80
N LEU A 129 -19.96 9.89 -17.92
CA LEU A 129 -20.97 8.98 -17.37
C LEU A 129 -21.02 9.04 -15.84
N GLN A 130 -19.87 9.05 -15.17
CA GLN A 130 -19.82 9.13 -13.70
C GLN A 130 -20.31 10.50 -13.19
N HIS A 131 -19.89 11.59 -13.83
CA HIS A 131 -20.35 12.93 -13.49
C HIS A 131 -21.88 13.09 -13.67
N ALA A 132 -22.44 12.49 -14.72
CA ALA A 132 -23.88 12.51 -14.98
C ALA A 132 -24.70 11.53 -14.11
N GLY A 133 -24.08 10.80 -13.17
CA GLY A 133 -24.76 9.82 -12.33
C GLY A 133 -25.23 8.55 -13.06
N LYS A 134 -24.68 8.25 -14.24
CA LYS A 134 -25.02 7.08 -15.06
C LYS A 134 -24.22 5.85 -14.63
N THR A 135 -24.45 5.39 -13.40
CA THR A 135 -23.66 4.33 -12.75
C THR A 135 -23.68 3.00 -13.52
N LYS A 136 -24.82 2.64 -14.13
CA LYS A 136 -24.96 1.35 -14.83
C LYS A 136 -24.10 1.30 -16.09
N GLU A 137 -24.13 2.37 -16.87
CA GLU A 137 -23.35 2.55 -18.09
C GLU A 137 -21.85 2.68 -17.77
N ALA A 138 -21.50 3.46 -16.74
CA ALA A 138 -20.13 3.58 -16.27
C ALA A 138 -19.54 2.22 -15.86
N ASN A 139 -20.28 1.42 -15.08
CA ASN A 139 -19.84 0.09 -14.67
C ASN A 139 -19.72 -0.88 -15.85
N ALA A 140 -20.60 -0.78 -16.85
CA ALA A 140 -20.50 -1.56 -18.07
C ALA A 140 -19.22 -1.21 -18.86
N LEU A 141 -18.88 0.08 -18.94
CA LEU A 141 -17.67 0.57 -19.60
C LEU A 141 -16.40 0.12 -18.86
N LEU A 142 -16.38 0.21 -17.53
CA LEU A 142 -15.29 -0.28 -16.68
C LEU A 142 -15.04 -1.77 -16.93
N LYS A 143 -16.09 -2.60 -16.93
CA LYS A 143 -15.99 -4.04 -17.19
C LYS A 143 -15.48 -4.33 -18.61
N LYS A 144 -15.98 -3.60 -19.61
CA LYS A 144 -15.58 -3.76 -21.01
C LYS A 144 -14.11 -3.43 -21.24
N HIS A 145 -13.57 -2.45 -20.52
CA HIS A 145 -12.20 -1.96 -20.67
C HIS A 145 -11.35 -2.21 -19.40
N GLY A 146 -11.54 -3.34 -18.72
CA GLY A 146 -10.86 -3.64 -17.46
C GLY A 146 -9.34 -3.50 -17.51
N GLU A 147 -8.68 -4.01 -18.57
CA GLU A 147 -7.22 -3.91 -18.73
C GLU A 147 -6.73 -2.45 -18.82
N LEU A 148 -7.54 -1.54 -19.38
CA LEU A 148 -7.22 -0.11 -19.44
C LEU A 148 -7.36 0.56 -18.06
N PHE A 149 -8.38 0.17 -17.30
CA PHE A 149 -8.79 0.88 -16.10
C PHE A 149 -8.14 0.36 -14.82
N ILE A 150 -7.98 -0.95 -14.69
CA ILE A 150 -7.45 -1.62 -13.48
C ILE A 150 -6.27 -2.57 -13.79
N GLY A 151 -5.80 -2.61 -15.04
CA GLY A 151 -4.53 -3.22 -15.43
C GLY A 151 -4.41 -4.69 -15.02
N PRO A 152 -3.42 -5.07 -14.19
CA PRO A 152 -3.19 -6.47 -13.81
C PRO A 152 -4.40 -7.10 -13.11
N PHE A 153 -5.25 -6.29 -12.48
CA PHE A 153 -6.42 -6.75 -11.74
C PHE A 153 -7.68 -6.96 -12.61
N ALA A 154 -7.57 -6.78 -13.93
CA ALA A 154 -8.70 -6.97 -14.85
C ALA A 154 -9.14 -8.44 -14.96
N ASN A 155 -8.20 -9.38 -14.82
CA ASN A 155 -8.44 -10.81 -14.99
C ASN A 155 -8.58 -11.55 -13.66
N LYS A 156 -7.71 -11.25 -12.70
CA LYS A 156 -7.73 -11.83 -11.35
C LYS A 156 -7.49 -10.70 -10.35
N GLN A 157 -8.47 -10.48 -9.48
CA GLN A 157 -8.37 -9.50 -8.42
C GLN A 157 -7.78 -10.15 -7.16
N PRO A 158 -7.09 -9.38 -6.31
CA PRO A 158 -6.80 -9.78 -4.94
C PRO A 158 -8.10 -10.06 -4.17
N GLU A 159 -7.99 -10.75 -3.03
CA GLU A 159 -9.16 -11.10 -2.20
C GLU A 159 -9.94 -9.86 -1.76
N THR A 160 -9.22 -8.85 -1.29
CA THR A 160 -9.78 -7.51 -1.05
C THR A 160 -9.36 -6.61 -2.20
N PHE A 161 -10.33 -6.16 -3.00
CA PHE A 161 -10.10 -5.20 -4.07
C PHE A 161 -11.28 -4.25 -4.22
N GLU A 162 -11.25 -3.18 -3.44
CA GLU A 162 -12.31 -2.18 -3.39
C GLU A 162 -11.77 -0.86 -3.95
N LEU A 163 -12.51 -0.27 -4.89
CA LEU A 163 -12.12 0.98 -5.55
C LEU A 163 -13.23 2.01 -5.40
N GLU A 164 -12.89 3.19 -4.92
CA GLU A 164 -13.73 4.38 -5.02
C GLU A 164 -13.32 5.19 -6.24
N TRP A 165 -14.28 5.43 -7.14
CA TRP A 165 -14.06 6.19 -8.37
C TRP A 165 -14.50 7.64 -8.21
N PHE A 166 -13.70 8.56 -8.75
CA PHE A 166 -14.03 9.97 -8.90
C PHE A 166 -13.70 10.41 -10.31
N CYS A 167 -14.73 10.82 -11.06
CA CYS A 167 -14.59 11.41 -12.40
C CYS A 167 -13.69 10.61 -13.37
N GLY A 168 -13.86 9.28 -13.42
CA GLY A 168 -13.13 8.35 -14.30
C GLY A 168 -11.71 7.99 -13.84
N PHE A 169 -11.35 8.37 -12.63
CA PHE A 169 -10.10 8.01 -11.96
C PHE A 169 -10.40 7.36 -10.62
N ILE A 170 -9.41 6.67 -10.07
CA ILE A 170 -9.50 6.01 -8.76
C ILE A 170 -9.07 7.02 -7.71
N LYS A 171 -9.96 7.32 -6.77
CA LYS A 171 -9.70 8.20 -5.63
C LYS A 171 -9.17 7.42 -4.43
N SER A 172 -9.79 6.29 -4.13
CA SER A 172 -9.38 5.39 -3.04
C SER A 172 -9.26 3.95 -3.54
N ALA A 173 -8.28 3.22 -3.01
CA ALA A 173 -8.10 1.81 -3.28
C ALA A 173 -7.77 1.05 -1.99
N THR A 174 -8.54 -0.01 -1.71
CA THR A 174 -8.22 -1.02 -0.69
C THR A 174 -7.81 -2.30 -1.40
N ILE A 175 -6.57 -2.73 -1.18
CA ILE A 175 -5.97 -3.87 -1.88
C ILE A 175 -5.33 -4.81 -0.86
N GLY A 176 -5.78 -6.06 -0.81
CA GLY A 176 -5.24 -7.11 0.05
C GLY A 176 -5.34 -8.46 -0.63
N TRP A 177 -4.27 -9.25 -0.56
CA TRP A 177 -4.25 -10.63 -1.03
C TRP A 177 -4.65 -11.58 0.11
N PRO A 178 -4.99 -12.84 -0.22
CA PRO A 178 -5.21 -13.87 0.80
C PRO A 178 -4.06 -13.93 1.80
N MET A 179 -4.41 -14.23 3.05
CA MET A 179 -3.43 -14.36 4.11
C MET A 179 -2.45 -15.50 3.84
N PHE A 180 -2.96 -16.62 3.33
CA PHE A 180 -2.20 -17.84 3.17
C PHE A 180 -2.10 -18.26 1.69
N THR A 181 -0.99 -18.92 1.39
CA THR A 181 -0.68 -19.42 0.04
C THR A 181 -1.48 -20.65 -0.33
N TYR A 182 -1.93 -21.47 0.64
CA TYR A 182 -2.75 -22.65 0.36
C TYR A 182 -4.15 -22.32 -0.20
N ASP A 183 -4.62 -21.08 0.00
CA ASP A 183 -5.85 -20.56 -0.62
C ASP A 183 -5.63 -20.22 -2.11
N LEU A 184 -4.39 -20.28 -2.59
CA LEU A 184 -3.98 -19.93 -3.94
C LEU A 184 -3.65 -21.23 -4.69
N GLU A 185 -4.65 -21.84 -5.34
CA GLU A 185 -4.44 -23.05 -6.14
C GLU A 185 -3.42 -22.82 -7.28
N GLY A 186 -2.38 -23.67 -7.33
CA GLY A 186 -1.40 -23.77 -8.40
C GLY A 186 -0.56 -25.05 -8.27
N GLU A 187 -0.78 -26.02 -9.16
CA GLU A 187 0.11 -27.17 -9.36
C GLU A 187 1.43 -26.66 -9.95
N ASP A 188 2.45 -26.50 -9.10
CA ASP A 188 3.85 -26.84 -9.35
C ASP A 188 4.65 -26.25 -8.17
N GLY A 189 5.37 -27.10 -7.45
CA GLY A 189 6.04 -26.80 -6.19
C GLY A 189 7.26 -25.87 -6.27
N ASP A 190 7.14 -24.75 -6.97
CA ASP A 190 7.99 -23.59 -6.77
C ASP A 190 7.24 -22.65 -5.81
N GLU A 191 7.81 -22.36 -4.64
CA GLU A 191 7.31 -21.30 -3.75
C GLU A 191 7.29 -19.98 -4.55
N ASP A 192 6.11 -19.60 -5.04
CA ASP A 192 5.92 -18.31 -5.68
C ASP A 192 6.37 -17.21 -4.69
N ASP A 193 7.32 -16.36 -5.11
CA ASP A 193 7.71 -15.17 -4.33
C ASP A 193 6.55 -14.17 -4.37
N TRP A 194 5.59 -14.40 -3.49
CA TRP A 194 4.38 -13.59 -3.36
C TRP A 194 4.71 -12.14 -3.05
N GLY A 195 5.84 -11.86 -2.40
CA GLY A 195 6.36 -10.50 -2.21
C GLY A 195 6.60 -9.79 -3.54
N GLU A 196 7.37 -10.41 -4.44
CA GLU A 196 7.63 -9.82 -5.76
C GLU A 196 6.39 -9.82 -6.67
N ILE A 197 5.52 -10.83 -6.59
CA ILE A 197 4.25 -10.86 -7.33
C ILE A 197 3.35 -9.69 -6.91
N CYS A 198 3.10 -9.51 -5.62
CA CYS A 198 2.24 -8.46 -5.08
C CYS A 198 2.84 -7.07 -5.35
N LYS A 199 4.15 -6.91 -5.16
CA LYS A 199 4.89 -5.67 -5.50
C LYS A 199 4.77 -5.33 -6.98
N LYS A 200 4.95 -6.29 -7.88
CA LYS A 200 4.83 -6.07 -9.33
C LYS A 200 3.41 -5.65 -9.70
N ALA A 201 2.41 -6.38 -9.22
CA ALA A 201 1.00 -6.07 -9.47
C ALA A 201 0.62 -4.67 -8.96
N LEU A 202 1.00 -4.32 -7.72
CA LEU A 202 0.76 -2.98 -7.17
C LEU A 202 1.52 -1.90 -7.96
N THR A 203 2.77 -2.15 -8.36
CA THR A 203 3.57 -1.21 -9.16
C THR A 203 2.91 -0.94 -10.51
N GLU A 204 2.42 -1.98 -11.20
CA GLU A 204 1.74 -1.85 -12.48
C GLU A 204 0.40 -1.11 -12.33
N PHE A 205 -0.37 -1.43 -11.27
CA PHE A 205 -1.61 -0.73 -10.95
C PHE A 205 -1.41 0.76 -10.67
N LEU A 206 -0.45 1.12 -9.80
CA LEU A 206 -0.18 2.52 -9.45
C LEU A 206 0.38 3.33 -10.63
N LYS A 207 0.93 2.68 -11.67
CA LYS A 207 1.37 3.34 -12.91
C LYS A 207 0.22 3.61 -13.89
N LEU A 208 -0.97 3.04 -13.67
CA LEU A 208 -2.11 3.27 -14.54
C LEU A 208 -2.52 4.75 -14.49
N PRO A 209 -2.97 5.33 -15.61
CA PRO A 209 -3.56 6.67 -15.59
C PRO A 209 -4.75 6.75 -14.64
N SER A 210 -5.47 5.66 -14.39
CA SER A 210 -6.55 5.60 -13.41
C SER A 210 -6.11 5.89 -11.99
N ALA A 211 -4.89 5.49 -11.62
CA ALA A 211 -4.35 5.69 -10.28
C ALA A 211 -3.58 7.02 -10.15
N GLN A 212 -3.51 7.83 -11.22
CA GLN A 212 -2.70 9.06 -11.24
C GLN A 212 -3.10 10.05 -10.13
N PHE A 213 -4.38 10.12 -9.80
CA PHE A 213 -4.94 11.03 -8.80
C PHE A 213 -5.38 10.30 -7.52
N LEU A 214 -4.86 9.09 -7.28
CA LEU A 214 -5.15 8.31 -6.09
C LEU A 214 -4.76 9.10 -4.83
N GLN A 215 -5.74 9.28 -3.94
CA GLN A 215 -5.59 10.01 -2.69
C GLN A 215 -5.45 9.05 -1.51
N ASP A 216 -6.15 7.91 -1.52
CA ASP A 216 -6.18 6.97 -0.41
C ASP A 216 -5.73 5.59 -0.88
N LEU A 217 -4.79 4.99 -0.16
CA LEU A 217 -4.29 3.64 -0.42
C LEU A 217 -4.26 2.84 0.88
N HIS A 218 -5.10 1.82 0.95
CA HIS A 218 -5.20 0.89 2.07
C HIS A 218 -4.66 -0.47 1.63
N LEU A 219 -3.62 -0.94 2.30
CA LEU A 219 -2.93 -2.16 1.94
C LEU A 219 -3.10 -3.21 3.02
N GLY A 220 -3.56 -4.39 2.60
CA GLY A 220 -3.62 -5.59 3.42
C GLY A 220 -2.36 -6.43 3.28
N CYS A 221 -2.54 -7.74 3.29
CA CYS A 221 -1.45 -8.69 3.38
C CYS A 221 -0.77 -8.96 2.03
N VAL A 222 0.51 -9.32 2.11
CA VAL A 222 1.15 -10.21 1.14
C VAL A 222 0.98 -11.64 1.69
N PRO A 223 0.60 -12.63 0.86
CA PRO A 223 0.46 -14.01 1.30
C PRO A 223 1.78 -14.58 1.84
N GLY A 224 1.71 -15.42 2.87
CA GLY A 224 2.85 -16.14 3.44
C GLY A 224 2.41 -17.35 4.27
N GLU A 225 3.33 -18.28 4.52
CA GLU A 225 3.06 -19.49 5.33
C GLU A 225 3.48 -19.33 6.79
N GLU A 226 4.65 -18.72 7.03
CA GLU A 226 5.23 -18.58 8.37
C GLU A 226 5.15 -17.14 8.90
N GLU A 227 5.27 -16.16 8.01
CA GLU A 227 5.30 -14.73 8.35
C GLU A 227 4.60 -13.90 7.25
N MET A 228 3.93 -12.83 7.68
CA MET A 228 3.32 -11.86 6.76
C MET A 228 4.21 -10.62 6.62
N ASN A 229 4.48 -10.19 5.38
CA ASN A 229 5.37 -9.06 5.13
C ASN A 229 4.75 -8.02 4.19
N THR A 230 4.57 -6.79 4.66
CA THR A 230 4.02 -5.68 3.85
C THR A 230 5.10 -4.80 3.19
N SER A 231 6.38 -5.05 3.46
CA SER A 231 7.52 -4.30 2.90
C SER A 231 7.59 -4.27 1.37
N PRO A 232 7.18 -5.32 0.61
CA PRO A 232 7.14 -5.26 -0.85
C PRO A 232 6.28 -4.12 -1.39
N PHE A 233 5.21 -3.73 -0.69
CA PHE A 233 4.39 -2.60 -1.09
C PHE A 233 5.09 -1.26 -0.92
N ALA A 234 5.93 -1.09 0.12
CA ALA A 234 6.74 0.10 0.27
C ALA A 234 7.71 0.27 -0.91
N ALA A 235 8.29 -0.83 -1.41
CA ALA A 235 9.13 -0.80 -2.62
C ALA A 235 8.35 -0.40 -3.88
N ALA A 236 7.10 -0.86 -4.04
CA ALA A 236 6.22 -0.43 -5.12
C ALA A 236 5.93 1.08 -5.05
N ILE A 237 5.59 1.59 -3.87
CA ILE A 237 5.33 3.03 -3.64
C ILE A 237 6.59 3.86 -3.90
N ASN A 238 7.77 3.42 -3.45
CA ASN A 238 9.05 4.09 -3.71
C ASN A 238 9.37 4.18 -5.20
N THR A 239 8.96 3.17 -5.97
CA THR A 239 9.15 3.12 -7.42
C THR A 239 8.23 4.11 -8.13
N VAL A 240 6.96 4.18 -7.74
CA VAL A 240 5.94 4.96 -8.47
C VAL A 240 5.81 6.41 -7.98
N LYS A 241 5.92 6.63 -6.67
CA LYS A 241 5.77 7.92 -5.98
C LYS A 241 4.44 8.61 -6.29
N PRO A 242 3.30 8.06 -5.82
CA PRO A 242 1.97 8.62 -6.10
C PRO A 242 1.85 10.05 -5.55
N ALA A 243 1.66 11.02 -6.44
CA ALA A 243 1.76 12.45 -6.10
C ALA A 243 0.58 12.97 -5.25
N CYS A 244 -0.60 12.37 -5.42
CA CYS A 244 -1.83 12.78 -4.75
C CYS A 244 -2.08 12.08 -3.41
N LEU A 245 -1.25 11.12 -3.01
CA LEU A 245 -1.50 10.32 -1.82
C LEU A 245 -1.59 11.20 -0.55
N ARG A 246 -2.67 11.02 0.21
CA ARG A 246 -3.02 11.69 1.47
C ARG A 246 -3.25 10.69 2.59
N VAL A 247 -3.79 9.51 2.30
CA VAL A 247 -3.95 8.43 3.28
C VAL A 247 -3.18 7.20 2.82
N LEU A 248 -2.37 6.64 3.71
CA LEU A 248 -1.66 5.39 3.47
C LEU A 248 -1.78 4.50 4.70
N THR A 249 -2.32 3.30 4.54
CA THR A 249 -2.41 2.33 5.63
C THR A 249 -1.83 0.97 5.25
N PHE A 250 -1.16 0.35 6.23
CA PHE A 250 -0.70 -1.05 6.23
C PHE A 250 -1.29 -1.73 7.46
N ASP A 251 -2.62 -1.83 7.52
CA ASP A 251 -3.34 -2.22 8.74
C ASP A 251 -4.42 -3.29 8.53
N LYS A 252 -4.56 -3.79 7.31
CA LYS A 252 -5.48 -4.88 6.99
C LYS A 252 -4.76 -6.22 7.03
N THR A 253 -4.16 -6.54 8.17
CA THR A 253 -3.32 -7.74 8.36
C THR A 253 -4.15 -9.01 8.62
N GLY A 254 -5.47 -8.90 8.76
CA GLY A 254 -6.34 -10.01 9.14
C GLY A 254 -5.97 -10.60 10.51
N ASP A 255 -6.23 -11.89 10.68
CA ASP A 255 -6.08 -12.62 11.95
C ASP A 255 -4.63 -13.03 12.28
N TRP A 256 -3.64 -12.53 11.53
CA TRP A 256 -2.23 -12.81 11.81
C TRP A 256 -1.84 -12.30 13.20
N ASP A 257 -1.21 -13.17 14.00
CA ASP A 257 -0.53 -12.73 15.22
C ASP A 257 0.52 -11.71 14.82
N ILE A 258 0.43 -10.50 15.39
CA ILE A 258 1.29 -9.39 15.00
C ILE A 258 2.78 -9.76 15.13
N SER A 259 3.15 -10.66 16.05
CA SER A 259 4.54 -11.03 16.28
C SER A 259 5.18 -11.75 15.09
N SER A 260 4.37 -12.36 14.23
CA SER A 260 4.78 -13.00 12.97
C SER A 260 4.59 -12.10 11.75
N THR A 261 4.67 -10.78 11.94
CA THR A 261 4.47 -9.82 10.84
C THR A 261 5.58 -8.78 10.75
N GLU A 262 5.89 -8.38 9.52
CA GLU A 262 6.86 -7.35 9.22
C GLU A 262 6.26 -6.24 8.34
N ALA A 263 6.66 -5.00 8.61
CA ALA A 263 6.25 -3.86 7.82
C ALA A 263 7.37 -2.83 7.68
N SER A 264 7.50 -2.26 6.49
CA SER A 264 8.43 -1.16 6.24
C SER A 264 7.66 0.03 5.69
N LEU A 265 7.97 1.23 6.16
CA LEU A 265 7.46 2.43 5.52
C LEU A 265 8.15 2.69 4.17
N PRO A 266 7.43 3.27 3.19
CA PRO A 266 8.08 3.88 2.03
C PRO A 266 9.02 5.02 2.45
N ASP A 267 9.98 5.34 1.59
CA ASP A 267 10.83 6.51 1.75
C ASP A 267 9.96 7.76 1.89
N SER A 268 10.25 8.63 2.87
CA SER A 268 9.52 9.90 3.06
C SER A 268 9.45 10.76 1.80
N LYS A 269 10.40 10.63 0.86
CA LYS A 269 10.39 11.32 -0.44
C LYS A 269 9.26 10.85 -1.36
N ALA A 270 8.81 9.60 -1.24
CA ALA A 270 7.74 9.02 -2.06
C ALA A 270 6.35 9.37 -1.52
N ILE A 271 6.23 9.66 -0.22
CA ILE A 271 4.96 9.87 0.49
C ILE A 271 4.88 11.22 1.21
N LYS A 272 5.62 12.24 0.72
CA LYS A 272 5.77 13.53 1.40
C LYS A 272 4.46 14.30 1.62
N GLY A 273 3.44 14.03 0.80
CA GLY A 273 2.11 14.66 0.86
C GLY A 273 1.10 13.95 1.76
N VAL A 274 1.47 12.85 2.42
CA VAL A 274 0.56 12.07 3.26
C VAL A 274 0.16 12.86 4.51
N HIS A 275 -1.14 12.84 4.81
CA HIS A 275 -1.77 13.43 5.99
C HIS A 275 -2.04 12.39 7.08
N THR A 276 -2.45 11.17 6.70
CA THR A 276 -2.72 10.07 7.63
C THR A 276 -1.90 8.86 7.24
N LEU A 277 -1.07 8.40 8.17
CA LEU A 277 -0.24 7.22 8.00
C LEU A 277 -0.54 6.22 9.11
N ILE A 278 -0.76 4.97 8.73
CA ILE A 278 -0.96 3.88 9.67
C ILE A 278 -0.08 2.71 9.23
N ILE A 279 0.73 2.19 10.14
CA ILE A 279 1.52 0.99 9.90
C ILE A 279 1.34 0.03 11.07
N ARG A 280 1.01 -1.22 10.74
CA ARG A 280 0.89 -2.34 11.67
C ARG A 280 1.88 -3.42 11.27
N GLY A 281 2.67 -3.89 12.23
CA GLY A 281 3.59 -4.99 12.04
C GLY A 281 4.31 -5.33 13.33
N GLY A 282 4.68 -6.59 13.53
CA GLY A 282 5.50 -7.03 14.64
C GLY A 282 6.82 -6.28 14.59
N ASN A 283 7.62 -6.59 13.58
CA ASN A 283 8.81 -5.81 13.24
C ASN A 283 8.42 -4.65 12.32
N VAL A 284 8.76 -3.42 12.70
CA VAL A 284 8.50 -2.24 11.86
C VAL A 284 9.81 -1.54 11.53
N SER A 285 10.01 -1.17 10.26
CA SER A 285 11.10 -0.31 9.83
C SER A 285 10.55 1.05 9.37
N LEU A 286 10.82 2.11 10.12
CA LEU A 286 10.32 3.45 9.83
C LEU A 286 11.24 4.27 8.91
N GLY A 287 12.51 3.88 8.81
CA GLY A 287 13.52 4.65 8.08
C GLY A 287 13.69 6.09 8.57
N LYS A 288 14.05 7.00 7.66
CA LYS A 288 14.14 8.44 7.96
C LYS A 288 12.78 9.11 7.74
N LEU A 289 12.30 9.77 8.79
CA LEU A 289 11.01 10.46 8.81
C LEU A 289 11.16 11.95 8.46
N ASP A 290 10.55 12.35 7.34
CA ASP A 290 10.45 13.74 6.84
C ASP A 290 9.10 13.92 6.11
N LEU A 291 7.99 13.89 6.89
CA LEU A 291 6.62 14.04 6.37
C LEU A 291 5.99 15.30 6.98
N PRO A 292 6.27 16.49 6.42
CA PRO A 292 5.82 17.76 7.00
C PRO A 292 4.30 17.96 6.92
N GLU A 293 3.62 17.20 6.06
CA GLU A 293 2.17 17.27 5.85
C GLU A 293 1.37 16.35 6.78
N LEU A 294 2.06 15.47 7.54
CA LEU A 294 1.43 14.47 8.38
C LEU A 294 0.66 15.10 9.54
N ARG A 295 -0.57 14.64 9.75
CA ARG A 295 -1.55 15.08 10.75
C ARG A 295 -1.89 13.97 11.73
N GLU A 296 -1.96 12.74 11.25
CA GLU A 296 -2.17 11.55 12.06
C GLU A 296 -1.12 10.50 11.73
N PHE A 297 -0.49 9.96 12.78
CA PHE A 297 0.38 8.81 12.66
C PHE A 297 0.10 7.77 13.73
N ARG A 298 -0.13 6.53 13.28
CA ARG A 298 -0.19 5.36 14.14
C ARG A 298 0.86 4.34 13.72
N VAL A 299 1.69 3.94 14.67
CA VAL A 299 2.55 2.75 14.55
C VAL A 299 2.12 1.73 15.58
N GLU A 300 1.62 0.60 15.08
CA GLU A 300 1.22 -0.54 15.91
C GLU A 300 2.26 -1.65 15.77
N SER A 301 2.96 -1.96 16.87
CA SER A 301 4.03 -2.95 16.88
C SER A 301 4.11 -3.71 18.20
N GLY A 302 4.42 -5.01 18.08
CA GLY A 302 4.73 -5.88 19.21
C GLY A 302 6.18 -5.79 19.67
N GLN A 303 7.08 -5.24 18.86
CA GLN A 303 8.52 -5.20 19.11
C GLN A 303 9.18 -3.89 18.62
N LEU A 304 8.66 -2.74 19.04
CA LEU A 304 9.18 -1.46 18.58
C LEU A 304 10.61 -1.22 19.12
N GLY A 305 11.58 -1.19 18.20
CA GLY A 305 12.99 -0.97 18.55
C GLY A 305 13.31 0.45 19.02
N ALA A 306 14.35 0.59 19.85
CA ALA A 306 14.81 1.90 20.36
C ALA A 306 15.14 2.90 19.23
N HIS A 307 15.67 2.42 18.11
CA HIS A 307 15.98 3.24 16.95
C HIS A 307 14.73 3.87 16.32
N ASN A 308 13.63 3.11 16.20
CA ASN A 308 12.35 3.60 15.71
C ASN A 308 11.72 4.60 16.69
N LEU A 309 11.74 4.29 17.99
CA LEU A 309 11.22 5.19 19.01
C LEU A 309 11.94 6.54 19.01
N LYS A 310 13.27 6.51 18.86
CA LYS A 310 14.09 7.72 18.72
C LYS A 310 13.79 8.48 17.42
N ALA A 311 13.58 7.77 16.30
CA ALA A 311 13.22 8.40 15.03
C ALA A 311 11.88 9.13 15.13
N LEU A 312 10.86 8.50 15.73
CA LEU A 312 9.55 9.12 16.01
C LEU A 312 9.70 10.39 16.85
N ALA A 313 10.45 10.30 17.95
CA ALA A 313 10.55 11.37 18.93
C ALA A 313 11.39 12.57 18.47
N THR A 314 12.28 12.39 17.49
CA THR A 314 13.18 13.45 17.01
C THR A 314 12.77 14.03 15.65
N ALA A 315 11.81 13.41 14.98
CA ALA A 315 11.28 13.91 13.73
C ALA A 315 10.49 15.22 13.91
N LYS A 316 10.45 16.02 12.84
CA LYS A 316 9.79 17.34 12.82
C LYS A 316 8.46 17.23 12.12
N TRP A 317 7.40 17.45 12.87
CA TRP A 317 6.02 17.24 12.46
C TRP A 317 5.20 18.52 12.67
N PRO A 318 5.36 19.54 11.82
CA PRO A 318 4.74 20.85 12.04
C PRO A 318 3.20 20.81 11.99
N LYS A 319 2.61 19.75 11.44
CA LYS A 319 1.16 19.58 11.25
C LYS A 319 0.56 18.40 12.02
N ILE A 320 1.36 17.63 12.79
CA ILE A 320 0.83 16.46 13.52
C ILE A 320 -0.11 16.92 14.63
N GLU A 321 -1.30 16.33 14.65
CA GLU A 321 -2.36 16.57 15.62
C GLU A 321 -2.59 15.32 16.49
N LYS A 322 -2.35 14.13 15.93
CA LYS A 322 -2.50 12.83 16.59
C LYS A 322 -1.32 11.91 16.34
N LEU A 323 -0.71 11.40 17.41
CA LEU A 323 0.39 10.43 17.37
C LEU A 323 0.11 9.29 18.34
N GLU A 324 0.08 8.06 17.84
CA GLU A 324 -0.10 6.86 18.65
C GLU A 324 1.05 5.87 18.39
N ILE A 325 1.69 5.45 19.48
CA ILE A 325 2.88 4.60 19.47
C ILE A 325 2.61 3.38 20.34
N TRP A 326 2.54 2.20 19.72
CA TRP A 326 2.60 0.94 20.46
C TRP A 326 4.06 0.57 20.69
N CYS A 327 4.48 0.50 21.96
CA CYS A 327 5.88 0.31 22.30
C CYS A 327 6.33 -1.16 22.20
N GLY A 328 5.41 -2.10 22.32
CA GLY A 328 5.71 -3.53 22.28
C GLY A 328 6.23 -4.08 23.60
N ASP A 329 6.57 -5.37 23.62
CA ASP A 329 7.03 -6.09 24.81
C ASP A 329 8.50 -6.56 24.63
N PRO A 330 9.40 -6.36 25.62
CA PRO A 330 10.78 -6.82 25.52
C PRO A 330 10.94 -8.34 25.37
N ASN A 331 9.98 -9.12 25.82
CA ASN A 331 9.95 -10.58 25.61
C ASN A 331 9.75 -10.94 24.12
N TYR A 332 9.27 -9.99 23.31
CA TYR A 332 9.05 -10.11 21.87
C TYR A 332 10.08 -9.34 21.04
N GLY A 333 11.09 -8.72 21.68
CA GLY A 333 12.15 -7.99 20.99
C GLY A 333 12.04 -6.47 21.06
N ALA A 334 11.04 -5.91 21.76
CA ALA A 334 10.98 -4.46 21.97
C ALA A 334 12.20 -3.98 22.77
N THR A 335 12.87 -2.94 22.27
CA THR A 335 14.06 -2.36 22.93
C THR A 335 13.90 -0.89 23.27
N GLY A 336 12.78 -0.26 22.87
CA GLY A 336 12.49 1.13 23.18
C GLY A 336 12.23 1.39 24.67
N GLY A 337 12.57 2.59 25.13
CA GLY A 337 12.31 3.05 26.48
C GLY A 337 11.94 4.53 26.56
N VAL A 338 11.66 4.99 27.78
CA VAL A 338 11.29 6.39 28.04
C VAL A 338 12.38 7.39 27.62
N LYS A 339 13.66 6.97 27.59
CA LYS A 339 14.79 7.84 27.26
C LYS A 339 14.72 8.33 25.82
N GLU A 340 14.29 7.48 24.90
CA GLU A 340 14.14 7.81 23.49
C GLU A 340 13.03 8.85 23.23
N LEU A 341 12.04 8.94 24.13
CA LEU A 341 10.90 9.87 24.04
C LEU A 341 11.19 11.30 24.54
N ALA A 342 12.38 11.55 25.10
CA ALA A 342 12.70 12.82 25.74
C ALA A 342 12.48 14.06 24.83
N ALA A 343 12.84 13.96 23.55
CA ALA A 343 12.66 15.05 22.58
C ALA A 343 11.18 15.34 22.28
N LEU A 344 10.37 14.28 22.19
CA LEU A 344 8.92 14.38 22.01
C LEU A 344 8.28 15.05 23.21
N PHE A 345 8.60 14.61 24.43
CA PHE A 345 8.07 15.18 25.67
C PHE A 345 8.49 16.64 25.90
N ALA A 346 9.66 17.03 25.39
CA ALA A 346 10.05 18.44 25.34
C ALA A 346 9.16 19.31 24.42
N GLY A 347 8.27 18.70 23.63
CA GLY A 347 7.40 19.36 22.65
C GLY A 347 8.12 19.79 21.38
N THR A 348 9.33 19.26 21.13
CA THR A 348 10.17 19.72 20.03
C THR A 348 9.62 19.21 18.70
N GLY A 349 9.32 20.12 17.77
CA GLY A 349 8.90 19.75 16.42
C GLY A 349 7.44 19.32 16.27
N VAL A 350 6.63 19.35 17.33
CA VAL A 350 5.22 18.88 17.35
C VAL A 350 4.23 19.97 17.84
N PRO A 351 4.24 21.19 17.26
CA PRO A 351 3.53 22.34 17.82
C PRO A 351 2.00 22.23 17.80
N LYS A 352 1.44 21.25 17.07
CA LYS A 352 -0.02 21.03 16.95
C LYS A 352 -0.50 19.74 17.59
N LEU A 353 0.40 18.96 18.21
CA LEU A 353 0.05 17.65 18.75
C LEU A 353 -0.85 17.80 19.97
N VAL A 354 -2.10 17.35 19.85
CA VAL A 354 -3.13 17.44 20.88
C VAL A 354 -3.58 16.07 21.38
N HIS A 355 -3.31 14.99 20.63
CA HIS A 355 -3.58 13.60 21.03
C HIS A 355 -2.28 12.80 21.01
N LEU A 356 -1.86 12.31 22.17
CA LEU A 356 -0.73 11.40 22.30
C LEU A 356 -1.18 10.07 22.89
N GLY A 357 -0.87 8.99 22.19
CA GLY A 357 -0.97 7.63 22.68
C GLY A 357 0.41 7.00 22.88
N ILE A 358 0.66 6.50 24.09
CA ILE A 358 1.81 5.63 24.41
C ILE A 358 1.22 4.30 24.88
N LEU A 359 0.86 3.48 23.90
CA LEU A 359 0.10 2.25 24.09
C LEU A 359 1.06 1.06 24.15
N ASN A 360 0.57 -0.07 24.67
CA ASN A 360 1.38 -1.29 24.78
C ASN A 360 2.77 -0.99 25.36
N CYS A 361 2.77 -0.28 26.50
CA CYS A 361 3.96 0.37 27.04
C CYS A 361 4.44 -0.33 28.32
N PRO A 362 5.54 -1.10 28.28
CA PRO A 362 6.07 -1.81 29.45
C PRO A 362 6.70 -0.86 30.48
N PHE A 363 7.01 0.37 30.07
CA PHE A 363 7.59 1.43 30.90
C PHE A 363 6.59 2.57 31.20
N ALA A 364 5.29 2.27 31.23
CA ALA A 364 4.23 3.27 31.41
C ALA A 364 4.41 4.16 32.66
N ASP A 365 4.73 3.61 33.83
CA ASP A 365 5.02 4.40 35.05
C ASP A 365 6.12 5.45 34.78
N ALA A 366 7.22 5.04 34.14
CA ALA A 366 8.33 5.94 33.81
C ALA A 366 7.93 6.99 32.77
N ALA A 367 7.08 6.62 31.80
CA ALA A 367 6.53 7.57 30.83
C ALA A 367 5.68 8.65 31.53
N VAL A 368 4.86 8.27 32.51
CA VAL A 368 4.07 9.20 33.33
C VAL A 368 4.97 10.16 34.11
N GLU A 369 5.99 9.66 34.80
CA GLU A 369 6.96 10.50 35.52
C GLU A 369 7.66 11.53 34.61
N ALA A 370 7.95 11.13 33.37
CA ALA A 370 8.54 12.01 32.38
C ALA A 370 7.52 13.02 31.80
N LEU A 371 6.28 12.59 31.56
CA LEU A 371 5.18 13.43 31.07
C LEU A 371 4.81 14.54 32.06
N ILE A 372 4.81 14.26 33.36
CA ILE A 372 4.57 15.26 34.42
C ILE A 372 5.52 16.46 34.29
N LYS A 373 6.77 16.20 33.86
CA LYS A 373 7.82 17.22 33.69
C LYS A 373 7.84 17.82 32.28
N SER A 374 6.98 17.33 31.39
CA SER A 374 7.03 17.61 29.97
C SER A 374 6.33 18.93 29.61
N LYS A 375 6.81 19.56 28.53
CA LYS A 375 6.08 20.68 27.92
C LYS A 375 4.91 20.18 27.08
N LEU A 376 5.08 19.00 26.48
CA LEU A 376 4.08 18.37 25.63
C LEU A 376 2.76 18.14 26.38
N LEU A 377 2.79 17.64 27.62
CA LEU A 377 1.58 17.36 28.38
C LEU A 377 0.64 18.58 28.48
N ARG A 378 1.20 19.79 28.61
CA ARG A 378 0.43 21.05 28.72
C ARG A 378 -0.34 21.44 27.46
N GLN A 379 0.05 20.94 26.29
CA GLN A 379 -0.66 21.19 25.03
C GLN A 379 -1.64 20.07 24.65
N LEU A 380 -1.53 18.90 25.28
CA LEU A 380 -2.41 17.78 25.00
C LEU A 380 -3.84 18.08 25.46
N ARG A 381 -4.79 17.51 24.73
CA ARG A 381 -6.20 17.35 25.11
C ARG A 381 -6.52 15.91 25.44
N THR A 382 -5.86 14.97 24.75
CA THR A 382 -6.02 13.53 24.98
C THR A 382 -4.67 12.89 25.29
N LEU A 383 -4.64 12.13 26.38
CA LEU A 383 -3.55 11.22 26.73
C LEU A 383 -4.09 9.80 26.80
N ASP A 384 -3.57 8.93 25.95
CA ASP A 384 -3.93 7.52 25.88
C ASP A 384 -2.74 6.65 26.34
N LEU A 385 -2.92 5.92 27.43
CA LEU A 385 -1.93 5.04 28.04
C LEU A 385 -2.44 3.60 28.10
N ARG A 386 -3.37 3.22 27.22
CA ARG A 386 -4.01 1.92 27.25
C ARG A 386 -3.06 0.76 26.95
N MET A 387 -3.50 -0.43 27.36
CA MET A 387 -2.85 -1.71 27.08
C MET A 387 -1.41 -1.76 27.61
N GLY A 388 -1.07 -0.97 28.63
CA GLY A 388 0.30 -0.84 29.12
C GLY A 388 0.54 -1.61 30.42
N ASN A 389 1.66 -1.29 31.06
CA ASN A 389 1.98 -1.75 32.39
C ASN A 389 1.91 -0.61 33.43
N LEU A 390 0.96 0.32 33.27
CA LEU A 390 0.72 1.39 34.24
C LEU A 390 0.25 0.75 35.55
N SER A 391 0.93 1.05 36.65
CA SER A 391 0.60 0.53 37.96
C SER A 391 -0.10 1.58 38.83
N ASP A 392 -0.62 1.15 39.97
CA ASP A 392 -1.19 2.08 40.97
C ASP A 392 -0.19 3.17 41.40
N ARG A 393 1.13 2.90 41.35
CA ARG A 393 2.17 3.91 41.64
C ARG A 393 2.23 5.00 40.56
N GLY A 394 2.00 4.62 39.31
CA GLY A 394 1.86 5.56 38.20
C GLY A 394 0.67 6.49 38.41
N ILE A 395 -0.48 5.92 38.83
CA ILE A 395 -1.66 6.71 39.21
C ILE A 395 -1.38 7.62 40.42
N ASP A 396 -0.72 7.12 41.46
CA ASP A 396 -0.32 7.94 42.62
C ASP A 396 0.57 9.12 42.20
N SER A 397 1.45 8.91 41.22
CA SER A 397 2.29 9.97 40.64
C SER A 397 1.45 11.00 39.87
N MET A 398 0.42 10.58 39.14
CA MET A 398 -0.52 11.50 38.49
C MET A 398 -1.32 12.31 39.51
N VAL A 399 -1.79 11.69 40.60
CA VAL A 399 -2.52 12.36 41.68
C VAL A 399 -1.64 13.36 42.41
N ALA A 400 -0.37 13.03 42.67
CA ALA A 400 0.58 13.98 43.24
C ALA A 400 0.84 15.20 42.34
N ALA A 401 0.47 15.10 41.06
CA ALA A 401 0.64 16.14 40.04
C ALA A 401 -0.68 16.45 39.30
N THR A 402 -1.84 16.41 39.96
CA THR A 402 -3.16 16.57 39.31
C THR A 402 -3.26 17.83 38.44
N ASP A 403 -2.66 18.94 38.86
CA ASP A 403 -2.65 20.19 38.08
C ASP A 403 -2.01 20.04 36.69
N ALA A 404 -1.13 19.05 36.51
CA ALA A 404 -0.50 18.75 35.23
C ALA A 404 -1.43 17.98 34.26
N PHE A 405 -2.54 17.42 34.73
CA PHE A 405 -3.46 16.60 33.92
C PHE A 405 -4.88 17.18 33.84
N SER A 406 -5.30 17.97 34.82
CA SER A 406 -6.68 18.45 34.97
C SER A 406 -7.24 19.21 33.75
N HIS A 407 -6.37 19.76 32.90
CA HIS A 407 -6.76 20.43 31.64
C HIS A 407 -7.16 19.46 30.53
N LEU A 408 -6.74 18.19 30.60
CA LEU A 408 -7.03 17.16 29.60
C LEU A 408 -8.54 16.96 29.45
N ASP A 409 -8.98 16.91 28.20
CA ASP A 409 -10.35 16.55 27.83
C ASP A 409 -10.59 15.05 28.07
N TYR A 410 -9.58 14.21 27.81
CA TYR A 410 -9.67 12.76 27.94
C TYR A 410 -8.35 12.12 28.41
N LEU A 411 -8.43 11.25 29.41
CA LEU A 411 -7.35 10.38 29.86
C LEU A 411 -7.83 8.92 29.79
N ASP A 412 -7.11 8.08 29.06
CA ASP A 412 -7.42 6.66 28.96
C ASP A 412 -6.30 5.81 29.59
N VAL A 413 -6.66 5.00 30.59
CA VAL A 413 -5.76 4.09 31.30
C VAL A 413 -6.28 2.66 31.30
N ASP A 414 -7.20 2.32 30.39
CA ASP A 414 -7.75 0.98 30.26
C ASP A 414 -6.68 -0.09 29.94
N ASP A 415 -6.96 -1.34 30.33
CA ASP A 415 -6.10 -2.52 30.14
C ASP A 415 -4.66 -2.35 30.65
N ASN A 416 -4.53 -1.86 31.88
CA ASN A 416 -3.25 -1.71 32.58
C ASN A 416 -3.15 -2.64 33.82
N ALA A 417 -2.05 -2.54 34.57
CA ALA A 417 -1.82 -3.28 35.81
C ALA A 417 -2.39 -2.53 37.06
N LEU A 418 -3.58 -1.97 36.92
CA LEU A 418 -4.27 -1.21 37.96
C LEU A 418 -5.14 -2.11 38.84
N THR A 419 -5.22 -1.79 40.13
CA THR A 419 -6.19 -2.41 41.03
C THR A 419 -7.41 -1.52 41.22
N GLU A 420 -8.47 -2.06 41.84
CA GLU A 420 -9.67 -1.28 42.20
C GLU A 420 -9.35 -0.07 43.09
N ALA A 421 -8.20 -0.06 43.79
CA ALA A 421 -7.76 1.08 44.60
C ALA A 421 -7.45 2.34 43.77
N SER A 422 -7.16 2.19 42.47
CA SER A 422 -6.90 3.31 41.56
C SER A 422 -8.18 3.96 41.05
N LYS A 423 -9.31 3.25 41.02
CA LYS A 423 -10.59 3.76 40.52
C LYS A 423 -10.99 5.13 41.09
N PRO A 424 -11.13 5.31 42.41
CA PRO A 424 -11.54 6.60 42.96
C PRO A 424 -10.49 7.68 42.74
N LYS A 425 -9.22 7.32 42.52
CA LYS A 425 -8.12 8.26 42.32
C LYS A 425 -8.11 8.90 40.93
N LEU A 426 -8.80 8.29 39.96
CA LEU A 426 -8.91 8.82 38.60
C LEU A 426 -9.90 9.98 38.52
N GLU A 427 -10.86 10.05 39.45
CA GLU A 427 -11.80 11.16 39.52
C GLU A 427 -11.04 12.48 39.69
N GLY A 428 -11.23 13.40 38.74
CA GLY A 428 -10.59 14.72 38.76
C GLY A 428 -9.18 14.79 38.16
N LEU A 429 -8.58 13.68 37.71
CA LEU A 429 -7.30 13.74 36.98
C LEU A 429 -7.45 14.39 35.59
N ALA A 430 -8.57 14.17 34.92
CA ALA A 430 -8.94 14.78 33.65
C ALA A 430 -10.45 15.04 33.63
N LYS A 431 -10.95 15.79 32.64
CA LYS A 431 -12.41 16.03 32.50
C LYS A 431 -13.19 14.75 32.30
N LYS A 432 -12.62 13.80 31.57
CA LYS A 432 -13.14 12.44 31.39
C LYS A 432 -11.98 11.44 31.50
N THR A 433 -12.19 10.41 32.30
CA THR A 433 -11.25 9.30 32.46
C THR A 433 -11.90 8.00 32.04
N ASN A 434 -11.16 7.15 31.32
CA ASN A 434 -11.53 5.76 31.08
C ASN A 434 -10.53 4.84 31.78
N TRP A 435 -11.04 3.80 32.41
CA TRP A 435 -10.25 2.85 33.19
C TRP A 435 -10.79 1.42 33.11
N GLY A 436 -11.65 1.13 32.13
CA GLY A 436 -12.14 -0.21 31.87
C GLY A 436 -12.93 -0.85 33.01
N THR A 437 -14.25 -0.65 33.06
CA THR A 437 -15.13 -1.62 33.72
C THR A 437 -16.20 -2.02 32.73
N GLY A 438 -15.99 -3.09 31.97
CA GLY A 438 -16.97 -3.41 30.92
C GLY A 438 -16.81 -4.71 30.13
N ASP A 439 -15.98 -5.68 30.53
CA ASP A 439 -16.31 -7.09 30.30
C ASP A 439 -15.41 -8.01 31.13
N ARG A 440 -16.03 -8.79 32.00
CA ARG A 440 -15.39 -9.92 32.69
C ARG A 440 -15.15 -11.09 31.72
N ALA A 441 -14.54 -10.82 30.56
CA ALA A 441 -14.25 -11.82 29.52
C ALA A 441 -12.77 -11.82 29.05
N ARG A 442 -11.94 -10.86 29.47
CA ARG A 442 -10.48 -10.87 29.18
C ARG A 442 -9.58 -11.10 30.41
N GLN A 443 -10.15 -11.54 31.54
CA GLN A 443 -9.35 -12.18 32.59
C GLN A 443 -9.01 -13.60 32.13
N SER A 444 -8.01 -13.75 31.26
CA SER A 444 -7.28 -15.00 31.15
C SER A 444 -6.22 -15.02 32.25
N PRO A 445 -6.42 -15.76 33.37
CA PRO A 445 -5.41 -15.91 34.41
C PRO A 445 -4.09 -16.55 33.89
N ALA A 446 -4.06 -17.02 32.64
CA ALA A 446 -2.87 -17.56 31.97
C ALA A 446 -1.93 -16.50 31.35
N ARG A 447 -2.27 -15.19 31.41
CA ARG A 447 -1.49 -14.11 30.78
C ARG A 447 -0.41 -13.48 31.69
N ALA A 448 0.03 -14.18 32.74
CA ALA A 448 1.16 -13.73 33.56
C ALA A 448 2.32 -14.72 33.42
N VAL A 449 3.38 -14.33 32.72
CA VAL A 449 4.58 -15.16 32.59
C VAL A 449 5.65 -14.63 33.57
N PRO A 450 6.18 -15.48 34.47
CA PRO A 450 7.27 -15.08 35.35
C PRO A 450 8.55 -14.80 34.54
N ARG A 451 9.29 -13.73 34.88
CA ARG A 451 10.71 -13.64 34.50
C ARG A 451 11.55 -14.52 35.43
N ALA A 452 12.61 -15.12 34.89
CA ALA A 452 13.50 -16.02 35.61
C ALA A 452 14.48 -15.33 36.58
N ASP A 453 14.46 -14.00 36.70
CA ASP A 453 15.48 -13.24 37.43
C ASP A 453 14.96 -12.28 38.51
N ASP A 454 13.66 -12.25 38.81
CA ASP A 454 13.13 -11.35 39.85
C ASP A 454 12.85 -12.09 41.17
N GLN A 455 13.73 -11.91 42.16
CA GLN A 455 13.57 -12.44 43.53
C GLN A 455 12.36 -11.85 44.29
N ASN A 456 11.50 -11.07 43.63
CA ASN A 456 10.46 -10.27 44.28
C ASN A 456 9.03 -10.48 43.73
N GLN A 457 8.72 -11.66 43.20
CA GLN A 457 7.35 -12.17 42.92
C GLN A 457 6.32 -11.11 42.45
N ARG A 458 6.67 -10.26 41.47
CA ARG A 458 5.70 -9.37 40.80
C ARG A 458 5.36 -9.95 39.43
N TRP A 459 4.15 -10.45 39.32
CA TRP A 459 3.55 -10.96 38.10
C TRP A 459 3.34 -9.80 37.11
N ASN A 460 4.10 -9.75 36.00
CA ASN A 460 3.86 -8.80 34.92
C ASN A 460 2.79 -9.37 33.97
N ARG A 461 1.81 -8.54 33.61
CA ARG A 461 0.70 -8.87 32.71
C ARG A 461 1.21 -8.83 31.25
N TYR A 462 0.97 -9.90 30.51
CA TYR A 462 1.22 -10.04 29.07
C TYR A 462 0.35 -9.05 28.29
N VAL A 463 0.97 -8.22 27.46
CA VAL A 463 0.25 -7.39 26.49
C VAL A 463 0.29 -8.10 25.13
N SER A 464 -0.74 -8.89 24.84
CA SER A 464 -0.93 -9.44 23.49
C SER A 464 -1.47 -8.33 22.59
N VAL A 465 -0.77 -8.03 21.51
CA VAL A 465 -1.35 -7.33 20.36
C VAL A 465 -2.06 -8.38 19.50
N GLY A 466 -3.18 -8.87 20.03
CA GLY A 466 -4.14 -9.71 19.33
C GLY A 466 -5.50 -9.06 19.52
N GLU A 467 -6.30 -9.00 18.44
CA GLU A 467 -7.56 -8.22 18.34
C GLU A 467 -8.55 -8.44 19.52
#